data_AF-A0A3A1VGS1-F1
#
_entry.id   AF-A0A3A1VGS1-F1
#
_cell.length_a   1.000
_cell.length_b   1.000
_cell.length_c   1.000
_cell.angle_alpha   90.00
_cell.angle_beta   90.00
_cell.angle_gamma   90.00
#
_symmetry.space_group_name_H-M   'P 1'
#
loop_
_entity.id
_entity.type
_entity.pdbx_description
1 polymer ?
#
loop_
_entity_poly.entity_id
_entity_poly.type
_entity_poly.pdbx_seq_one_letter_code
_entity_poly.pdbx_strand_id
1 'polypeptide(L)'
;MTQNHKTYIESVNNDELIVIIHQLEDLDAVTTALTELSIRDQELVVPQCLRILEEDLGDEFLQAVAFHLYYELDNEKAKEIIIRKLKGASPALLGAIMESLSADSLQPFGKALSFEFLSAVVGRYLTLSEDDKTRIRDSYEWFKESYANKLT
;
A
#
# COMPACT_ATOMS: atom_id res chain seq x y z
N MET A 1 28.17 -12.21 -7.55
CA MET A 1 27.20 -13.29 -7.82
C MET A 1 25.94 -12.89 -7.09
N THR A 2 24.96 -12.32 -7.79
CA THR A 2 23.64 -12.02 -7.22
C THR A 2 22.89 -13.33 -7.11
N GLN A 3 22.96 -13.96 -5.94
CA GLN A 3 22.01 -14.99 -5.56
C GLN A 3 20.62 -14.38 -5.76
N ASN A 4 19.76 -14.99 -6.58
CA ASN A 4 18.44 -14.44 -6.88
C ASN A 4 17.65 -14.37 -5.55
N HIS A 5 17.47 -13.17 -5.00
CA HIS A 5 16.84 -12.95 -3.68
C HIS A 5 15.53 -13.73 -3.55
N LYS A 6 14.77 -13.80 -4.65
CA LYS A 6 13.55 -14.59 -4.76
C LYS A 6 13.73 -16.07 -4.45
N THR A 7 14.72 -16.74 -5.06
CA THR A 7 14.96 -18.18 -4.85
C THR A 7 15.40 -18.49 -3.42
N TYR A 8 16.15 -17.57 -2.78
CA TYR A 8 16.52 -17.72 -1.38
C TYR A 8 15.29 -17.51 -0.47
N ILE A 9 14.53 -16.44 -0.69
CA ILE A 9 13.34 -16.09 0.10
C ILE A 9 12.26 -17.18 0.02
N GLU A 10 12.03 -17.74 -1.16
CA GLU A 10 11.09 -18.86 -1.35
C GLU A 10 11.53 -20.13 -0.58
N SER A 11 12.82 -20.27 -0.24
CA SER A 11 13.35 -21.48 0.41
C SER A 11 13.42 -21.41 1.94
N VAL A 12 13.41 -20.21 2.53
CA VAL A 12 13.49 -20.02 4.00
C VAL A 12 12.13 -20.20 4.67
N ASN A 13 12.10 -20.39 5.99
CA ASN A 13 10.83 -20.54 6.74
C ASN A 13 10.24 -19.18 7.17
N ASN A 14 9.03 -19.17 7.75
CA ASN A 14 8.34 -17.94 8.13
C ASN A 14 9.09 -17.11 9.20
N ASP A 15 9.77 -17.76 10.15
CA ASP A 15 10.56 -17.05 11.17
C ASP A 15 11.74 -16.30 10.53
N GLU A 16 12.41 -16.93 9.56
CA GLU A 16 13.50 -16.32 8.79
C GLU A 16 12.99 -15.17 7.90
N LEU A 17 11.80 -15.30 7.29
CA LEU A 17 11.16 -14.20 6.55
C LEU A 17 10.92 -12.99 7.45
N ILE A 18 10.40 -13.21 8.66
CA ILE A 18 10.16 -12.14 9.64
C ILE A 18 11.49 -11.47 10.03
N VAL A 19 12.56 -12.23 10.23
CA VAL A 19 13.89 -11.67 10.51
C VAL A 19 14.35 -10.74 9.38
N ILE A 20 14.22 -11.16 8.11
CA ILE A 20 14.57 -10.32 6.94
C ILE A 20 13.75 -9.02 6.96
N ILE A 21 12.43 -9.12 7.19
CA ILE A 21 11.54 -7.96 7.26
C ILE A 21 11.91 -7.02 8.44
N HIS A 22 12.42 -7.57 9.54
CA HIS A 22 12.82 -6.81 10.73
C HIS A 22 14.13 -6.08 10.58
N GLN A 23 15.06 -6.62 9.81
CA GLN A 23 16.38 -6.04 9.63
C GLN A 23 16.37 -4.78 8.75
N LEU A 24 15.49 -4.72 7.75
CA LEU A 24 15.39 -3.58 6.80
C LEU A 24 16.72 -3.23 6.09
N GLU A 25 17.68 -4.16 6.05
CA GLU A 25 19.02 -3.94 5.47
C GLU A 25 18.99 -3.83 3.94
N ASP A 26 18.11 -4.61 3.30
CA ASP A 26 17.91 -4.66 1.86
C ASP A 26 16.41 -4.59 1.56
N LEU A 27 15.96 -3.45 1.04
CA LEU A 27 14.53 -3.19 0.83
C LEU A 27 13.91 -4.06 -0.28
N ASP A 28 14.70 -4.52 -1.25
CA ASP A 28 14.23 -5.44 -2.29
C ASP A 28 13.99 -6.83 -1.67
N ALA A 29 14.92 -7.28 -0.83
CA ALA A 29 14.77 -8.53 -0.08
C ALA A 29 13.60 -8.45 0.92
N VAL A 30 13.44 -7.33 1.63
CA VAL A 30 12.32 -7.08 2.55
C VAL A 30 10.98 -7.13 1.81
N THR A 31 10.87 -6.45 0.67
CA THR A 31 9.63 -6.43 -0.12
C THR A 31 9.28 -7.82 -0.60
N THR A 32 10.27 -8.57 -1.09
CA THR A 32 10.09 -9.94 -1.55
C THR A 32 9.69 -10.86 -0.39
N ALA A 33 10.30 -10.72 0.78
CA ALA A 33 9.97 -11.50 1.98
C ALA A 33 8.58 -11.18 2.52
N LEU A 34 8.18 -9.91 2.51
CA LEU A 34 6.84 -9.47 2.93
C LEU A 34 5.75 -10.04 2.01
N THR A 35 5.98 -10.00 0.70
CA THR A 35 5.07 -10.57 -0.31
C THR A 35 5.00 -12.09 -0.19
N GLU A 36 6.13 -12.76 0.02
CA GLU A 36 6.14 -14.21 0.21
C GLU A 36 5.41 -14.61 1.50
N LEU A 37 5.60 -13.85 2.59
CA LEU A 37 4.90 -14.09 3.85
C LEU A 37 3.39 -13.89 3.70
N SER A 38 2.92 -12.89 2.94
CA SER A 38 1.47 -12.70 2.71
C SER A 38 0.82 -13.85 1.94
N ILE A 39 1.59 -14.54 1.09
CA ILE A 39 1.11 -15.73 0.37
C ILE A 39 1.02 -16.93 1.32
N ARG A 40 1.98 -17.06 2.24
CA ARG A 40 2.08 -18.22 3.13
C ARG A 40 1.18 -18.15 4.35
N ASP A 41 1.15 -16.98 4.99
CA ASP A 41 0.54 -16.81 6.30
C ASP A 41 0.08 -15.36 6.50
N GLN A 42 -1.21 -15.16 6.25
CA GLN A 42 -1.85 -13.85 6.38
C GLN A 42 -1.85 -13.34 7.83
N GLU A 43 -1.93 -14.23 8.82
CA GLU A 43 -1.94 -13.83 10.23
C GLU A 43 -0.57 -13.26 10.64
N LEU A 44 0.52 -13.82 10.08
CA LEU A 44 1.87 -13.36 10.36
C LEU A 44 2.25 -12.09 9.59
N VAL A 45 1.71 -11.86 8.38
CA VAL A 45 2.06 -10.66 7.59
C VAL A 45 1.40 -9.39 8.10
N VAL A 46 0.17 -9.48 8.62
CA VAL A 46 -0.60 -8.34 9.14
C VAL A 46 0.20 -7.46 10.11
N PRO A 47 0.80 -7.99 11.19
CA PRO A 47 1.58 -7.18 12.11
C PRO A 47 2.82 -6.56 11.45
N GLN A 48 3.37 -7.17 10.39
CA GLN A 48 4.54 -6.62 9.69
C GLN A 48 4.14 -5.43 8.81
N CYS A 49 3.06 -5.56 8.04
CA CYS A 49 2.52 -4.46 7.24
C CYS A 49 2.14 -3.27 8.13
N LEU A 50 1.46 -3.53 9.25
CA LEU A 50 1.09 -2.49 10.21
C LEU A 50 2.32 -1.77 10.76
N ARG A 51 3.36 -2.50 11.18
CA ARG A 51 4.59 -1.89 11.67
C ARG A 51 5.23 -0.98 10.61
N ILE A 52 5.32 -1.44 9.37
CA ILE A 52 5.88 -0.64 8.26
C ILE A 52 5.09 0.66 8.06
N LEU A 53 3.76 0.57 8.05
CA LEU A 53 2.88 1.73 7.78
C LEU A 53 2.77 2.70 8.96
N GLU A 54 2.72 2.19 10.19
CA GLU A 54 2.56 3.01 11.38
C GLU A 54 3.86 3.74 11.76
N GLU A 55 5.00 3.08 11.61
CA GLU A 55 6.33 3.62 11.92
C GLU A 55 7.03 4.28 10.73
N ASP A 56 6.38 4.33 9.56
CA ASP A 56 6.91 4.92 8.32
C ASP A 56 8.29 4.30 7.92
N LEU A 57 8.40 2.97 8.01
CA LEU A 57 9.65 2.24 7.78
C LEU A 57 9.93 2.01 6.30
N GLY A 58 11.22 1.93 5.95
CA GLY A 58 11.69 1.71 4.59
C GLY A 58 11.42 2.90 3.66
N ASP A 59 11.41 2.63 2.36
CA ASP A 59 11.13 3.64 1.35
C ASP A 59 9.64 3.70 0.98
N GLU A 60 9.29 4.66 0.11
CA GLU A 60 7.91 4.85 -0.32
C GLU A 60 7.35 3.63 -1.08
N PHE A 61 8.21 2.82 -1.70
CA PHE A 61 7.81 1.63 -2.43
C PHE A 61 7.45 0.50 -1.46
N LEU A 62 8.28 0.23 -0.45
CA LEU A 62 7.97 -0.75 0.60
C LEU A 62 6.66 -0.39 1.32
N GLN A 63 6.45 0.89 1.63
CA GLN A 63 5.20 1.34 2.26
C GLN A 63 3.99 1.12 1.34
N ALA A 64 4.11 1.39 0.04
CA ALA A 64 3.06 1.11 -0.93
C ALA A 64 2.72 -0.40 -1.01
N VAL A 65 3.74 -1.27 -1.03
CA VAL A 65 3.54 -2.73 -1.01
C VAL A 65 2.88 -3.18 0.30
N ALA A 66 3.39 -2.73 1.44
CA ALA A 66 2.80 -3.05 2.74
C ALA A 66 1.33 -2.62 2.82
N PHE A 67 1.00 -1.46 2.25
CA PHE A 67 -0.38 -0.98 2.18
C PHE A 67 -1.26 -1.87 1.30
N HIS A 68 -0.85 -2.23 0.08
CA HIS A 68 -1.64 -3.12 -0.77
C HIS A 68 -1.93 -4.46 -0.09
N LEU A 69 -0.89 -5.09 0.46
CA LEU A 69 -1.03 -6.37 1.15
C LEU A 69 -1.97 -6.24 2.34
N TYR A 70 -1.85 -5.18 3.14
CA TYR A 70 -2.75 -4.97 4.27
C TYR A 70 -4.20 -4.69 3.84
N TYR A 71 -4.37 -3.90 2.78
CA TYR A 71 -5.68 -3.53 2.24
C TYR A 71 -6.44 -4.75 1.72
N GLU A 72 -5.76 -5.67 1.02
CA GLU A 72 -6.36 -6.91 0.53
C GLU A 72 -6.87 -7.82 1.66
N LEU A 73 -6.25 -7.73 2.85
CA LEU A 73 -6.63 -8.53 4.01
C LEU A 73 -7.75 -7.87 4.82
N ASP A 74 -7.72 -6.55 4.98
CA ASP A 74 -8.70 -5.80 5.78
C ASP A 74 -8.85 -4.35 5.28
N ASN A 75 -9.71 -4.15 4.27
CA ASN A 75 -9.94 -2.83 3.66
C ASN A 75 -10.58 -1.81 4.62
N GLU A 76 -11.40 -2.26 5.59
CA GLU A 76 -11.99 -1.39 6.61
C GLU A 76 -10.91 -0.84 7.55
N LYS A 77 -9.99 -1.68 8.05
CA LYS A 77 -8.88 -1.16 8.87
C LYS A 77 -7.86 -0.39 8.04
N ALA A 78 -7.62 -0.79 6.79
CA ALA A 78 -6.74 -0.03 5.90
C ALA A 78 -7.27 1.40 5.68
N LYS A 79 -8.60 1.59 5.64
CA LYS A 79 -9.22 2.93 5.63
C LYS A 79 -8.85 3.78 6.84
N GLU A 80 -8.76 3.19 8.03
CA GLU A 80 -8.31 3.91 9.24
C GLU A 80 -6.86 4.37 9.12
N ILE A 81 -6.00 3.56 8.48
CA ILE A 81 -4.61 3.96 8.16
C ILE A 81 -4.62 5.12 7.17
N ILE A 82 -5.42 5.05 6.10
CA ILE A 82 -5.57 6.14 5.13
C ILE A 82 -5.93 7.43 5.88
N ILE A 83 -6.97 7.42 6.71
CA ILE A 83 -7.42 8.63 7.44
C ILE A 83 -6.29 9.24 8.28
N ARG A 84 -5.49 8.41 8.97
CA ARG A 84 -4.39 8.87 9.82
C ARG A 84 -3.20 9.41 9.02
N LYS A 85 -2.88 8.77 7.89
CA LYS A 85 -1.61 8.99 7.16
C LYS A 85 -1.77 9.85 5.91
N LEU A 86 -2.98 10.05 5.38
CA LEU A 86 -3.23 10.68 4.08
C LEU A 86 -2.48 12.00 3.88
N LYS A 87 -2.43 12.86 4.90
CA LYS A 87 -1.73 14.15 4.83
C LYS A 87 -0.22 14.02 4.62
N GLY A 88 0.39 13.00 5.23
CA GLY A 88 1.83 12.73 5.17
C GLY A 88 2.23 11.67 4.14
N ALA A 89 1.26 11.01 3.50
CA ALA A 89 1.52 9.93 2.56
C ALA A 89 2.48 10.39 1.45
N SER A 90 3.50 9.57 1.18
CA SER A 90 4.39 9.73 0.02
C SER A 90 3.60 9.61 -1.29
N PRO A 91 4.14 10.10 -2.42
CA PRO A 91 3.52 9.90 -3.72
C PRO A 91 3.21 8.44 -4.01
N ALA A 92 4.16 7.52 -3.79
CA ALA A 92 3.94 6.10 -4.06
C ALA A 92 2.83 5.49 -3.17
N LEU A 93 2.81 5.81 -1.87
CA LEU A 93 1.75 5.35 -0.98
C LEU A 93 0.38 5.93 -1.39
N LEU A 94 0.32 7.20 -1.81
CA LEU A 94 -0.92 7.79 -2.31
C LEU A 94 -1.42 7.10 -3.58
N GLY A 95 -0.51 6.76 -4.50
CA GLY A 95 -0.83 5.98 -5.69
C GLY A 95 -1.44 4.61 -5.34
N ALA A 96 -0.81 3.89 -4.40
CA ALA A 96 -1.30 2.60 -3.90
C ALA A 96 -2.70 2.73 -3.27
N ILE A 97 -2.93 3.78 -2.47
CA ILE A 97 -4.25 4.09 -1.92
C ILE A 97 -5.27 4.27 -3.03
N MET A 98 -4.96 5.07 -4.06
CA MET A 98 -5.87 5.30 -5.19
C MET A 98 -6.18 4.02 -5.94
N GLU A 99 -5.18 3.18 -6.22
CA GLU A 99 -5.35 1.90 -6.92
C GLU A 99 -6.22 0.93 -6.15
N SER A 100 -5.94 0.71 -4.86
CA SER A 100 -6.74 -0.17 -4.00
C SER A 100 -8.19 0.29 -3.90
N LEU A 101 -8.42 1.60 -3.72
CA LEU A 101 -9.77 2.14 -3.68
C LEU A 101 -10.47 2.01 -5.04
N SER A 102 -9.76 2.18 -6.16
CA SER A 102 -10.31 2.05 -7.51
C SER A 102 -10.77 0.62 -7.79
N ALA A 103 -9.94 -0.35 -7.44
CA ALA A 103 -10.25 -1.78 -7.55
C ALA A 103 -11.55 -2.15 -6.79
N ASP A 104 -11.76 -1.53 -5.62
CA ASP A 104 -12.94 -1.75 -4.79
C ASP A 104 -14.15 -0.88 -5.13
N SER A 105 -14.06 0.03 -6.10
CA SER A 105 -15.11 1.02 -6.41
C SER A 105 -16.49 0.43 -6.70
N LEU A 106 -16.54 -0.79 -7.24
CA LEU A 106 -17.78 -1.52 -7.54
C LEU A 106 -18.21 -2.48 -6.42
N GLN A 107 -17.33 -2.73 -5.45
CA GLN A 107 -17.58 -3.59 -4.29
C GLN A 107 -18.39 -2.85 -3.22
N PRO A 108 -19.04 -3.57 -2.28
CA PRO A 108 -19.82 -2.94 -1.20
C PRO A 108 -19.02 -1.89 -0.42
N PHE A 109 -17.76 -2.18 -0.10
CA PHE A 109 -16.85 -1.26 0.59
C PHE A 109 -16.65 0.06 -0.18
N GLY A 110 -16.18 0.01 -1.44
CA GLY A 110 -15.97 1.20 -2.26
C GLY A 110 -17.27 1.98 -2.53
N LYS A 111 -18.39 1.27 -2.72
CA LYS A 111 -19.72 1.88 -2.83
C LYS A 111 -20.17 2.59 -1.55
N ALA A 112 -19.69 2.20 -0.38
CA ALA A 112 -20.00 2.85 0.89
C ALA A 112 -19.12 4.07 1.18
N LEU A 113 -18.02 4.29 0.46
CA LEU A 113 -17.13 5.42 0.69
C LEU A 113 -17.83 6.76 0.43
N SER A 114 -17.69 7.69 1.37
CA SER A 114 -18.31 9.03 1.35
C SER A 114 -17.57 9.98 0.40
N PHE A 115 -18.28 10.99 -0.10
CA PHE A 115 -17.70 12.07 -0.90
C PHE A 115 -16.54 12.77 -0.19
N GLU A 116 -16.65 13.04 1.11
CA GLU A 116 -15.65 13.75 1.90
C GLU A 116 -14.33 12.97 1.94
N PHE A 117 -14.41 11.65 2.16
CA PHE A 117 -13.26 10.76 2.13
C PHE A 117 -12.59 10.75 0.75
N LEU A 118 -13.36 10.51 -0.32
CA LEU A 118 -12.81 10.47 -1.68
C LEU A 118 -12.21 11.82 -2.09
N SER A 119 -12.87 12.92 -1.73
CA SER A 119 -12.40 14.29 -1.99
C SER A 119 -11.14 14.62 -1.20
N ALA A 120 -10.95 14.06 0.00
CA ALA A 120 -9.70 14.23 0.74
C ALA A 120 -8.52 13.57 0.00
N VAL A 121 -8.73 12.40 -0.62
CA VAL A 121 -7.70 11.72 -1.43
C VAL A 121 -7.35 12.56 -2.66
N VAL A 122 -8.35 13.09 -3.38
CA VAL A 122 -8.15 14.04 -4.48
C VAL A 122 -7.41 15.29 -3.99
N GLY A 123 -7.84 15.86 -2.87
CA GLY A 123 -7.21 17.04 -2.27
C GLY A 123 -5.74 16.82 -1.98
N ARG A 124 -5.37 15.65 -1.44
CA ARG A 124 -3.97 15.28 -1.22
C ARG A 124 -3.19 15.24 -2.53
N TYR A 125 -3.72 14.61 -3.58
CA TYR A 125 -3.06 14.59 -4.90
C TYR A 125 -2.77 15.99 -5.43
N LEU A 126 -3.74 16.90 -5.33
CA LEU A 126 -3.61 18.26 -5.85
C LEU A 126 -2.50 19.08 -5.15
N THR A 127 -2.13 18.71 -3.92
CA THR A 127 -1.02 19.33 -3.18
C THR A 127 0.37 18.81 -3.54
N LEU A 128 0.48 17.74 -4.34
CA LEU A 128 1.76 17.21 -4.80
C LEU A 128 2.45 18.15 -5.79
N SER A 129 3.76 17.98 -5.94
CA SER A 129 4.53 18.59 -7.02
C SER A 129 4.08 18.06 -8.38
N GLU A 130 4.36 18.78 -9.46
CA GLU A 130 4.00 18.30 -10.82
C GLU A 130 4.76 17.02 -11.20
N ASP A 131 6.00 16.87 -10.72
CA ASP A 131 6.79 15.65 -10.90
C ASP A 131 6.13 14.47 -10.18
N ASP A 132 5.73 14.65 -8.92
CA ASP A 132 5.03 13.60 -8.15
C ASP A 132 3.67 13.26 -8.74
N LYS A 133 2.90 14.26 -9.18
CA LYS A 133 1.63 14.04 -9.89
C LYS A 133 1.81 13.22 -11.16
N THR A 134 2.91 13.47 -11.89
CA THR A 134 3.25 12.74 -13.11
C THR A 134 3.57 11.27 -12.79
N ARG A 135 4.27 11.01 -11.67
CA ARG A 135 4.64 9.65 -11.25
C ARG A 135 3.43 8.76 -10.95
N ILE A 136 2.35 9.32 -10.40
CA ILE A 136 1.13 8.58 -10.01
C ILE A 136 -0.11 9.03 -10.78
N ARG A 137 0.07 9.58 -11.98
CA ARG A 137 -1.03 10.11 -12.80
C ARG A 137 -2.04 9.03 -13.13
N ASP A 138 -1.56 7.86 -13.56
CA ASP A 138 -2.43 6.78 -14.01
C ASP A 138 -3.30 6.25 -12.85
N SER A 139 -2.73 6.13 -11.64
CA SER A 139 -3.46 5.78 -10.41
C SER A 139 -4.56 6.81 -10.10
N TYR A 140 -4.26 8.11 -10.26
CA TYR A 140 -5.22 9.20 -10.03
C TYR A 140 -6.34 9.24 -11.08
N GLU A 141 -6.01 9.07 -12.35
CA GLU A 141 -6.97 9.04 -13.45
C GLU A 141 -7.95 7.88 -13.26
N TRP A 142 -7.44 6.68 -12.98
CA TRP A 142 -8.28 5.51 -12.71
C TRP A 142 -9.16 5.70 -11.48
N PHE A 143 -8.64 6.31 -10.40
CA PHE A 143 -9.43 6.65 -9.21
C PHE A 143 -10.56 7.62 -9.51
N LYS A 144 -10.27 8.69 -10.26
CA LYS A 144 -11.29 9.65 -10.65
C LYS A 144 -12.38 9.04 -11.51
N GLU A 145 -12.02 8.19 -12.47
CA GLU A 145 -12.97 7.50 -13.33
C GLU A 145 -13.84 6.53 -12.52
N SER A 146 -13.21 5.75 -11.64
CA SER A 146 -13.88 4.76 -10.78
C SER A 146 -14.93 5.38 -9.85
N TYR A 147 -14.70 6.63 -9.42
CA TYR A 147 -15.58 7.36 -8.51
C TYR A 147 -16.26 8.58 -9.14
N ALA A 148 -16.34 8.66 -10.47
CA ALA A 148 -16.86 9.83 -11.19
C ALA A 148 -18.24 10.27 -10.68
N ASN A 149 -19.17 9.33 -10.46
CA ASN A 149 -20.53 9.63 -9.99
C ASN A 149 -20.60 10.21 -8.56
N LYS A 150 -19.53 10.05 -7.78
CA LYS A 150 -19.44 10.55 -6.40
C LYS A 150 -18.64 11.84 -6.30
N LEU A 151 -17.67 12.03 -7.20
CA LEU A 151 -16.74 13.17 -7.19
C LEU A 151 -17.24 14.38 -8.02
N THR A 152 -18.45 14.30 -8.58
CA THR A 152 -19.14 15.37 -9.33
C THR A 152 -20.10 16.17 -8.47
#